data_AF-A0AAD4L539-F1
#
_entry.id   AF-A0AAD4L539-F1
#
_cell.length_a   1.000
_cell.length_b   1.000
_cell.length_c   1.000
_cell.angle_alpha   90.00
_cell.angle_beta   90.00
_cell.angle_gamma   90.00
#
_symmetry.space_group_name_H-M   'P 1'
#
loop_
_entity.id
_entity.type
_entity.pdbx_description
1 polymer ?
#
loop_
_entity_poly.entity_id
_entity_poly.type
_entity_poly.pdbx_seq_one_letter_code
_entity_poly.pdbx_strand_id
1 'polypeptide(L)'
;MHGTFMIGEFWTNIQEYEYRKWCAVCHEVETMEHILTDCPTESVRLIWDLARETWPHSQDDWPQVDFGTILGCGSLAITPPENRDWQNQAERNRPNLSGPNRLLHILISESAYLIWVLRCERSIQLKTHSVQEIRNRWLRAINERLTNDKIIATRIKRNGAMMMSVDSTWKAALSREWELPPNWMTDSEVLVGRRARNVRSRDEHVH
;
A
#
# COMPACT_ATOMS: atom_id res chain seq x y z
N MET A 1 20.91 6.04 -11.80
CA MET A 1 21.23 5.83 -10.37
C MET A 1 22.34 4.79 -10.29
N HIS A 2 23.59 5.21 -10.10
CA HIS A 2 24.75 4.32 -10.08
C HIS A 2 25.20 4.05 -8.63
N GLY A 3 25.24 2.78 -8.22
CA GLY A 3 26.09 2.29 -7.11
C GLY A 3 25.73 2.66 -5.67
N THR A 4 24.64 3.40 -5.40
CA THR A 4 24.28 3.82 -4.03
C THR A 4 23.66 2.72 -3.18
N PHE A 5 23.09 1.71 -3.82
CA PHE A 5 22.41 0.61 -3.16
C PHE A 5 23.25 -0.67 -3.24
N MET A 6 23.25 -1.43 -2.14
CA MET A 6 23.95 -2.72 -2.05
C MET A 6 23.15 -3.83 -2.75
N ILE A 7 23.10 -3.77 -4.08
CA ILE A 7 22.35 -4.68 -4.98
C ILE A 7 23.19 -5.03 -6.21
N GLY A 8 22.95 -6.20 -6.80
CA GLY A 8 23.52 -6.59 -8.10
C GLY A 8 25.04 -6.45 -8.17
N GLU A 9 25.53 -5.74 -9.19
CA GLU A 9 26.95 -5.51 -9.47
C GLU A 9 27.72 -4.81 -8.35
N PHE A 10 27.05 -4.20 -7.37
CA PHE A 10 27.75 -3.69 -6.19
C PHE A 10 28.57 -4.78 -5.49
N TRP A 11 27.99 -5.98 -5.37
CA TRP A 11 28.58 -7.09 -4.62
C TRP A 11 29.75 -7.76 -5.33
N THR A 12 29.93 -7.59 -6.64
CA THR A 12 31.08 -8.18 -7.36
C THR A 12 32.41 -7.57 -6.94
N ASN A 13 32.37 -6.38 -6.33
CA ASN A 13 33.55 -5.67 -5.87
C ASN A 13 33.93 -6.02 -4.42
N ILE A 14 33.15 -6.87 -3.75
CA ILE A 14 33.37 -7.26 -2.36
C ILE A 14 33.72 -8.75 -2.33
N GLN A 15 34.98 -9.02 -2.03
CA GLN A 15 35.51 -10.39 -1.93
C GLN A 15 34.70 -11.22 -0.92
N GLU A 16 34.39 -12.47 -1.28
CA GLU A 16 33.59 -13.44 -0.50
C GLU A 16 32.08 -13.14 -0.41
N TYR A 17 31.61 -12.03 -0.98
CA TYR A 17 30.20 -11.62 -0.96
C TYR A 17 29.58 -11.50 -2.35
N GLU A 18 30.28 -11.89 -3.40
CA GLU A 18 29.85 -11.78 -4.80
C GLU A 18 28.54 -12.54 -5.06
N TYR A 19 28.29 -13.61 -4.28
CA TYR A 19 27.05 -14.38 -4.35
C TYR A 19 25.79 -13.53 -4.07
N ARG A 20 25.92 -12.41 -3.34
CA ARG A 20 24.82 -11.49 -3.01
C ARG A 20 24.36 -10.64 -4.20
N LYS A 21 25.08 -10.67 -5.32
CA LYS A 21 24.62 -10.13 -6.60
C LYS A 21 23.31 -10.79 -7.05
N TRP A 22 23.13 -12.06 -6.72
CA TRP A 22 22.05 -12.90 -7.20
C TRP A 22 20.88 -12.91 -6.22
N CYS A 23 19.66 -12.89 -6.75
CA CYS A 23 18.48 -13.14 -5.95
C CYS A 23 18.51 -14.57 -5.41
N ALA A 24 18.42 -14.72 -4.09
CA ALA A 24 18.45 -16.04 -3.43
C ALA A 24 17.24 -16.94 -3.77
N VAL A 25 16.22 -16.42 -4.46
CA VAL A 25 14.98 -17.16 -4.75
C VAL A 25 14.86 -17.59 -6.21
N CYS A 26 15.22 -16.71 -7.15
CA CYS A 26 15.09 -17.00 -8.58
C CYS A 26 16.42 -16.96 -9.34
N HIS A 27 17.52 -16.63 -8.66
CA HIS A 27 18.88 -16.59 -9.22
C HIS A 27 19.12 -15.56 -10.34
N GLU A 28 18.18 -14.65 -10.58
CA GLU A 28 18.40 -13.47 -11.43
C GLU A 28 19.33 -12.45 -10.77
N VAL A 29 19.97 -11.59 -11.57
CA VAL A 29 20.73 -10.46 -11.04
C VAL A 29 19.79 -9.52 -10.31
N GLU A 30 20.12 -9.19 -9.07
CA GLU A 30 19.24 -8.41 -8.24
C GLU A 30 19.33 -6.91 -8.59
N THR A 31 18.35 -6.43 -9.36
CA THR A 31 18.17 -5.01 -9.70
C THR A 31 17.03 -4.39 -8.87
N MET A 32 16.90 -3.06 -8.87
CA MET A 32 15.80 -2.41 -8.16
C MET A 32 14.43 -2.81 -8.73
N GLU A 33 14.32 -2.87 -10.06
CA GLU A 33 13.12 -3.33 -10.77
C GLU A 33 12.82 -4.79 -10.42
N HIS A 34 13.84 -5.66 -10.45
CA HIS A 34 13.68 -7.04 -10.00
C HIS A 34 13.11 -7.13 -8.58
N ILE A 35 13.71 -6.41 -7.62
CA ILE A 35 13.30 -6.46 -6.21
C ILE A 35 11.85 -6.02 -6.02
N LEU A 36 11.45 -4.94 -6.68
CA LEU A 36 10.17 -4.28 -6.42
C LEU A 36 9.01 -4.87 -7.22
N THR A 37 9.26 -5.40 -8.41
CA THR A 37 8.18 -5.84 -9.33
C THR A 37 8.38 -7.24 -9.88
N ASP A 38 9.57 -7.60 -10.37
CA ASP A 38 9.70 -8.79 -11.22
C ASP A 38 10.02 -10.07 -10.44
N CYS A 39 10.48 -9.94 -9.18
CA CYS A 39 10.89 -11.09 -8.40
C CYS A 39 9.69 -11.99 -8.09
N PRO A 40 9.74 -13.30 -8.42
CA PRO A 40 8.61 -14.23 -8.24
C PRO A 40 8.39 -14.63 -6.77
N THR A 41 8.93 -13.86 -5.84
CA THR A 41 8.80 -14.13 -4.41
C THR A 41 7.40 -13.87 -3.92
N GLU A 42 6.95 -14.73 -3.01
CA GLU A 42 5.64 -14.59 -2.38
C GLU A 42 5.45 -13.22 -1.70
N SER A 43 6.53 -12.61 -1.17
CA SER A 43 6.47 -11.27 -0.58
C SER A 43 6.07 -10.19 -1.56
N VAL A 44 6.62 -10.20 -2.79
CA VAL A 44 6.32 -9.18 -3.81
C VAL A 44 4.88 -9.32 -4.26
N ARG A 45 4.49 -10.55 -4.64
CA ARG A 45 3.14 -10.86 -5.10
C ARG A 45 2.09 -10.51 -4.04
N LEU A 46 2.24 -11.03 -2.82
CA LEU A 46 1.27 -10.82 -1.74
C LEU A 46 1.11 -9.35 -1.36
N ILE A 47 2.18 -8.57 -1.33
CA ILE A 47 2.11 -7.15 -0.98
C ILE A 47 1.35 -6.36 -2.06
N TRP A 48 1.64 -6.62 -3.34
CA TRP A 48 0.91 -5.95 -4.43
C TRP A 48 -0.56 -6.38 -4.51
N ASP A 49 -0.84 -7.66 -4.23
CA ASP A 49 -2.21 -8.17 -4.10
C ASP A 49 -2.95 -7.46 -2.97
N LEU A 50 -2.36 -7.34 -1.76
CA LEU A 50 -2.96 -6.63 -0.63
C LEU A 50 -3.20 -5.14 -0.91
N ALA A 51 -2.28 -4.49 -1.62
CA ALA A 51 -2.41 -3.09 -2.01
C ALA A 51 -3.58 -2.89 -2.98
N ARG A 52 -3.65 -3.71 -4.03
CA ARG A 52 -4.76 -3.72 -5.00
C ARG A 52 -6.09 -4.08 -4.32
N GLU A 53 -6.08 -5.05 -3.41
CA GLU A 53 -7.23 -5.45 -2.62
C GLU A 53 -7.70 -4.34 -1.67
N THR A 54 -6.84 -3.40 -1.27
CA THR A 54 -7.23 -2.29 -0.38
C THR A 54 -7.74 -1.08 -1.16
N TRP A 55 -7.43 -1.00 -2.46
CA TRP A 55 -7.96 0.00 -3.37
C TRP A 55 -9.49 -0.08 -3.46
N PRO A 56 -10.24 0.98 -3.07
CA PRO A 56 -11.70 0.94 -3.00
C PRO A 56 -12.40 1.35 -4.30
N HIS A 57 -11.66 1.86 -5.30
CA HIS A 57 -12.22 2.34 -6.56
C HIS A 57 -12.19 1.25 -7.66
N SER A 58 -12.45 1.63 -8.91
CA SER A 58 -12.48 0.65 -10.01
C SER A 58 -11.13 -0.06 -10.09
N GLN A 59 -11.17 -1.35 -10.43
CA GLN A 59 -9.95 -2.10 -10.73
C GLN A 59 -9.28 -1.58 -12.01
N ASP A 60 -10.04 -0.93 -12.89
CA ASP A 60 -9.50 -0.24 -14.07
C ASP A 60 -8.68 1.01 -13.71
N ASP A 61 -8.95 1.61 -12.54
CA ASP A 61 -8.19 2.77 -12.03
C ASP A 61 -6.88 2.33 -11.33
N TRP A 62 -6.73 1.03 -11.05
CA TRP A 62 -5.50 0.52 -10.45
C TRP A 62 -4.41 0.37 -11.52
N PRO A 63 -3.27 1.07 -11.38
CA PRO A 63 -2.25 1.05 -12.41
C PRO A 63 -1.57 -0.32 -12.49
N GLN A 64 -1.01 -0.63 -13.66
CA GLN A 64 0.02 -1.64 -13.73
C GLN A 64 1.21 -1.14 -12.88
N VAL A 65 1.60 -1.94 -11.89
CA VAL A 65 2.73 -1.58 -11.02
C VAL A 65 4.01 -2.07 -11.68
N ASP A 66 4.72 -1.14 -12.33
CA ASP A 66 6.08 -1.31 -12.84
C ASP A 66 7.05 -0.35 -12.14
N PHE A 67 8.34 -0.48 -12.44
CA PHE A 67 9.36 0.34 -11.82
C PHE A 67 9.17 1.85 -12.09
N GLY A 68 8.71 2.22 -13.29
CA GLY A 68 8.40 3.59 -13.64
C GLY A 68 7.27 4.19 -12.82
N THR A 69 6.21 3.41 -12.60
CA THR A 69 5.03 3.74 -11.79
C THR A 69 5.41 3.96 -10.34
N ILE A 70 6.33 3.14 -9.79
CA ILE A 70 6.82 3.31 -8.42
C ILE A 70 7.65 4.59 -8.29
N LEU A 71 8.58 4.85 -9.22
CA LEU A 71 9.41 6.06 -9.20
C LEU A 71 8.57 7.33 -9.39
N GLY A 72 7.58 7.27 -10.26
CA GLY A 72 6.65 8.35 -10.56
C GLY A 72 5.43 8.39 -9.64
N CYS A 73 5.40 7.60 -8.56
CA CYS A 73 4.16 7.36 -7.82
C CYS A 73 3.48 8.65 -7.35
N GLY A 74 4.24 9.63 -6.86
CA GLY A 74 3.70 10.92 -6.39
C GLY A 74 3.07 11.80 -7.48
N SER A 75 3.21 11.45 -8.76
CA SER A 75 2.61 12.14 -9.89
C SER A 75 1.50 11.33 -10.58
N LEU A 76 1.20 10.12 -10.09
CA LEU A 76 0.11 9.32 -10.64
C LEU A 76 -1.23 10.02 -10.39
N ALA A 77 -2.04 10.07 -11.43
CA ALA A 77 -3.39 10.58 -11.37
C ALA A 77 -4.35 9.58 -11.99
N ILE A 78 -5.45 9.30 -11.30
CA ILE A 78 -6.55 8.53 -11.85
C ILE A 78 -7.17 9.36 -12.95
N THR A 79 -7.28 8.76 -14.13
CA THR A 79 -7.94 9.41 -15.25
C THR A 79 -9.44 9.20 -15.09
N PRO A 80 -10.27 10.26 -15.04
CA PRO A 80 -11.71 10.06 -15.05
C PRO A 80 -12.12 9.38 -16.38
N PRO A 81 -13.10 8.47 -16.38
CA PRO A 81 -13.51 7.77 -17.59
C PRO A 81 -13.89 8.77 -18.69
N GLU A 82 -13.36 8.56 -19.91
CA GLU A 82 -13.48 9.45 -21.08
C GLU A 82 -14.94 9.78 -21.46
N ASN A 83 -15.89 8.94 -21.04
CA ASN A 83 -17.26 8.92 -21.54
C ASN A 83 -18.25 9.78 -20.74
N ARG A 84 -17.77 10.81 -20.04
CA ARG A 84 -18.62 11.79 -19.36
C ARG A 84 -18.12 13.17 -19.74
N ASP A 85 -19.00 14.01 -20.26
CA ASP A 85 -18.76 15.40 -20.65
C ASP A 85 -18.33 16.27 -19.45
N TRP A 86 -17.15 16.01 -18.89
CA TRP A 86 -16.58 16.74 -17.75
C TRP A 86 -15.99 18.09 -18.17
N GLN A 87 -15.68 18.25 -19.46
CA GLN A 87 -15.23 19.52 -20.04
C GLN A 87 -16.35 20.58 -20.01
N ASN A 88 -17.62 20.17 -20.09
CA ASN A 88 -18.79 21.06 -20.12
C ASN A 88 -19.45 21.25 -18.76
N GLN A 89 -18.95 20.62 -17.69
CA GLN A 89 -19.49 20.80 -16.34
C GLN A 89 -18.83 21.97 -15.62
N ALA A 90 -19.64 22.75 -14.91
CA ALA A 90 -19.16 23.80 -14.03
C ALA A 90 -18.09 23.24 -13.07
N GLU A 91 -17.04 23.99 -12.81
CA GLU A 91 -15.84 23.55 -12.08
C GLU A 91 -16.15 22.95 -10.69
N ARG A 92 -17.29 23.32 -10.08
CA ARG A 92 -17.82 22.75 -8.83
C ARG A 92 -18.30 21.30 -8.91
N ASN A 93 -18.61 20.80 -10.10
CA ASN A 93 -19.14 19.44 -10.31
C ASN A 93 -18.06 18.44 -10.74
N ARG A 94 -16.80 18.88 -10.92
CA ARG A 94 -15.69 17.98 -11.23
C ARG A 94 -15.39 17.11 -10.00
N PRO A 95 -15.23 15.78 -10.16
CA PRO A 95 -14.90 14.91 -9.04
C PRO A 95 -13.55 15.30 -8.44
N ASN A 96 -13.49 15.47 -7.11
CA ASN A 96 -12.24 15.71 -6.40
C ASN A 96 -11.46 14.41 -6.29
N LEU A 97 -10.50 14.21 -7.21
CA LEU A 97 -9.64 13.02 -7.26
C LEU A 97 -8.40 13.13 -6.36
N SER A 98 -8.24 14.23 -5.60
CA SER A 98 -7.08 14.43 -4.74
C SER A 98 -6.96 13.36 -3.64
N GLY A 99 -8.06 12.97 -3.02
CA GLY A 99 -8.09 11.91 -2.00
C GLY A 99 -7.75 10.53 -2.56
N PRO A 100 -8.44 10.07 -3.62
CA PRO A 100 -8.10 8.83 -4.32
C PRO A 100 -6.65 8.77 -4.82
N ASN A 101 -6.14 9.83 -5.46
CA ASN A 101 -4.75 9.90 -5.92
C ASN A 101 -3.78 9.76 -4.73
N ARG A 102 -4.05 10.48 -3.64
CA ARG A 102 -3.24 10.39 -2.42
C ARG A 102 -3.24 8.98 -1.82
N LEU A 103 -4.39 8.31 -1.80
CA LEU A 103 -4.48 6.92 -1.32
C LEU A 103 -3.64 6.00 -2.21
N LEU A 104 -3.73 6.15 -3.54
CA LEU A 104 -2.95 5.38 -4.49
C LEU A 104 -1.44 5.56 -4.25
N HIS A 105 -1.00 6.81 -4.05
CA HIS A 105 0.41 7.11 -3.74
C HIS A 105 0.86 6.43 -2.45
N ILE A 106 0.04 6.45 -1.40
CA ILE A 106 0.33 5.78 -0.12
C ILE A 106 0.45 4.27 -0.35
N LEU A 107 -0.53 3.65 -1.00
CA LEU A 107 -0.52 2.20 -1.21
C LEU A 107 0.70 1.74 -2.02
N ILE A 108 1.09 2.47 -3.06
CA ILE A 108 2.27 2.15 -3.88
C ILE A 108 3.56 2.36 -3.09
N SER A 109 3.73 3.53 -2.46
CA SER A 109 4.98 3.87 -1.77
C SER A 109 5.24 3.00 -0.54
N GLU A 110 4.23 2.73 0.28
CA GLU A 110 4.38 1.85 1.46
C GLU A 110 4.64 0.40 1.07
N SER A 111 4.02 -0.07 -0.01
CA SER A 111 4.22 -1.43 -0.52
C SER A 111 5.63 -1.62 -1.07
N ALA A 112 6.10 -0.70 -1.91
CA ALA A 112 7.46 -0.72 -2.45
C ALA A 112 8.50 -0.65 -1.32
N TYR A 113 8.30 0.22 -0.33
CA TYR A 113 9.19 0.32 0.82
C TYR A 113 9.22 -0.99 1.64
N LEU A 114 8.07 -1.60 1.92
CA LEU A 114 8.03 -2.86 2.67
C LEU A 114 8.69 -4.00 1.90
N ILE A 115 8.49 -4.10 0.58
CA ILE A 115 9.17 -5.09 -0.28
C ILE A 115 10.69 -4.93 -0.17
N TRP A 116 11.19 -3.69 -0.27
CA TRP A 116 12.61 -3.39 -0.10
C TRP A 116 13.14 -3.82 1.28
N VAL A 117 12.39 -3.52 2.35
CA VAL A 117 12.77 -3.91 3.72
C VAL A 117 12.83 -5.43 3.86
N LEU A 118 11.82 -6.16 3.39
CA LEU A 118 11.79 -7.63 3.44
C LEU A 118 12.94 -8.25 2.64
N ARG A 119 13.28 -7.67 1.47
CA ARG A 119 14.47 -8.08 0.72
C ARG A 119 15.74 -7.87 1.52
N CYS A 120 15.89 -6.72 2.20
CA CYS A 120 17.08 -6.46 3.02
C CYS A 120 17.20 -7.44 4.18
N GLU A 121 16.10 -7.74 4.87
CA GLU A 121 16.07 -8.75 5.94
C GLU A 121 16.47 -10.14 5.42
N ARG A 122 15.98 -10.53 4.24
CA ARG A 122 16.35 -11.80 3.61
C ARG A 122 17.82 -11.85 3.17
N SER A 123 18.29 -10.86 2.42
CA SER A 123 19.62 -10.87 1.79
C SER A 123 20.75 -10.57 2.76
N ILE A 124 20.53 -9.67 3.72
CA ILE A 124 21.57 -9.19 4.64
C ILE A 124 21.49 -9.90 5.99
N GLN A 125 20.28 -10.07 6.53
CA GLN A 125 20.07 -10.66 7.87
C GLN A 125 19.74 -12.15 7.83
N LEU A 126 19.64 -12.75 6.63
CA LEU A 126 19.30 -14.16 6.42
C LEU A 126 17.99 -14.57 7.08
N LYS A 127 17.04 -13.64 7.19
CA LYS A 127 15.73 -13.86 7.81
C LYS A 127 14.70 -14.28 6.76
N THR A 128 13.95 -15.34 7.03
CA THR A 128 12.80 -15.75 6.23
C THR A 128 11.51 -15.25 6.87
N HIS A 129 10.49 -15.04 6.04
CA HIS A 129 9.19 -14.53 6.48
C HIS A 129 8.08 -15.48 6.07
N SER A 130 7.16 -15.73 6.99
CA SER A 130 5.91 -16.41 6.66
C SER A 130 4.94 -15.48 5.96
N VAL A 131 4.01 -16.05 5.19
CA VAL A 131 2.89 -15.31 4.57
C VAL A 131 2.12 -14.47 5.60
N GLN A 132 1.87 -15.02 6.79
CA GLN A 132 1.17 -14.31 7.86
C GLN A 132 1.98 -13.13 8.41
N GLU A 133 3.30 -13.28 8.56
CA GLU A 133 4.18 -12.19 8.99
C GLU A 133 4.16 -11.05 7.96
N ILE A 134 4.30 -11.37 6.67
CA ILE A 134 4.26 -10.39 5.58
C ILE A 134 2.93 -9.62 5.59
N ARG A 135 1.81 -10.35 5.66
CA ARG A 135 0.47 -9.75 5.74
C ARG A 135 0.32 -8.82 6.95
N ASN A 136 0.73 -9.28 8.14
CA ASN A 136 0.63 -8.48 9.36
C ASN A 136 1.50 -7.22 9.29
N ARG A 137 2.70 -7.32 8.71
CA ARG A 137 3.59 -6.16 8.52
C ARG A 137 3.03 -5.16 7.53
N TRP A 138 2.45 -5.62 6.43
CA TRP A 138 1.80 -4.74 5.46
C TRP A 138 0.60 -4.03 6.08
N LEU A 139 -0.29 -4.76 6.75
CA LEU A 139 -1.41 -4.17 7.49
C LEU A 139 -0.94 -3.15 8.53
N ARG A 140 0.12 -3.48 9.27
CA ARG A 140 0.71 -2.56 10.25
C ARG A 140 1.22 -1.28 9.59
N ALA A 141 1.94 -1.37 8.48
CA ALA A 141 2.47 -0.20 7.76
C ALA A 141 1.34 0.75 7.32
N ILE A 142 0.29 0.22 6.68
CA ILE A 142 -0.87 1.02 6.26
C ILE A 142 -1.61 1.63 7.47
N ASN A 143 -1.77 0.86 8.55
CA ASN A 143 -2.37 1.35 9.79
C ASN A 143 -1.58 2.48 10.45
N GLU A 144 -0.26 2.37 10.48
CA GLU A 144 0.61 3.42 11.01
C GLU A 144 0.47 4.70 10.17
N ARG A 145 0.32 4.59 8.84
CA ARG A 145 0.07 5.75 7.97
C ARG A 145 -1.28 6.40 8.20
N LEU A 146 -2.35 5.62 8.29
CA LEU A 146 -3.66 6.12 8.68
C LEU A 146 -3.62 6.82 10.04
N THR A 147 -2.95 6.22 11.02
CA THR A 147 -2.83 6.77 12.38
C THR A 147 -2.08 8.10 12.38
N ASN A 148 -0.96 8.17 11.66
CA ASN A 148 -0.18 9.39 11.52
C ASN A 148 -0.99 10.50 10.85
N ASP A 149 -1.70 10.20 9.76
CA ASP A 149 -2.58 11.14 9.09
C ASP A 149 -3.65 11.69 10.04
N LYS A 150 -4.32 10.82 10.80
CA LYS A 150 -5.31 11.21 11.81
C LYS A 150 -4.71 12.11 12.87
N ILE A 151 -3.55 11.75 13.44
CA ILE A 151 -2.87 12.55 14.48
C ILE A 151 -2.47 13.92 13.94
N ILE A 152 -1.87 13.97 12.74
CA ILE A 152 -1.43 15.23 12.15
C ILE A 152 -2.63 16.14 11.89
N ALA A 153 -3.71 15.62 11.32
CA ALA A 153 -4.91 16.40 11.01
C ALA A 153 -5.63 16.88 12.28
N THR A 154 -5.84 15.99 13.26
CA THR A 154 -6.70 16.27 14.43
C THR A 154 -5.97 16.87 15.62
N ARG A 155 -4.71 16.51 15.88
CA ARG A 155 -4.00 16.91 17.10
C ARG A 155 -2.94 17.98 16.83
N ILE A 156 -2.16 17.82 15.76
CA ILE A 156 -1.02 18.71 15.45
C ILE A 156 -1.47 19.96 14.69
N LYS A 157 -2.08 19.79 13.52
CA LYS A 157 -2.47 20.91 12.65
C LYS A 157 -3.84 21.49 13.02
N ARG A 158 -4.77 20.65 13.51
CA ARG A 158 -6.14 21.02 13.89
C ARG A 158 -6.86 21.82 12.78
N ASN A 159 -6.65 21.39 11.53
CA ASN A 159 -7.12 22.09 10.34
C ASN A 159 -8.22 21.30 9.65
N GLY A 160 -9.40 21.92 9.50
CA GLY A 160 -10.55 21.31 8.81
C GLY A 160 -10.26 20.88 7.37
N ALA A 161 -9.45 21.64 6.62
CA ALA A 161 -9.06 21.25 5.26
C ALA A 161 -8.20 19.97 5.24
N MET A 162 -7.33 19.79 6.24
CA MET A 162 -6.54 18.57 6.37
C MET A 162 -7.39 17.38 6.81
N MET A 163 -8.36 17.61 7.69
CA MET A 163 -9.34 16.59 8.06
C MET A 163 -10.16 16.13 6.84
N MET A 164 -10.59 17.05 5.97
CA MET A 164 -11.26 16.71 4.70
C MET A 164 -10.34 15.93 3.75
N SER A 165 -9.06 16.29 3.69
CA SER A 165 -8.06 15.54 2.90
C SER A 165 -7.90 14.10 3.41
N VAL A 166 -7.80 13.91 4.73
CA VAL A 166 -7.74 12.57 5.35
C VAL A 166 -9.03 11.79 5.10
N ASP A 167 -10.19 12.44 5.23
CA ASP A 167 -11.49 11.81 4.97
C ASP A 167 -11.59 11.34 3.51
N SER A 168 -11.35 12.23 2.56
CA SER A 168 -11.37 11.89 1.13
C SER A 168 -10.33 10.83 0.73
N THR A 169 -9.23 10.69 1.48
CA THR A 169 -8.21 9.65 1.24
C THR A 169 -8.69 8.28 1.73
N TRP A 170 -9.13 8.18 2.99
CA TRP A 170 -9.25 6.89 3.68
C TRP A 170 -10.69 6.36 3.77
N LYS A 171 -11.70 7.24 3.73
CA LYS A 171 -13.09 6.86 3.99
C LYS A 171 -13.58 5.73 3.09
N ALA A 172 -13.29 5.78 1.79
CA ALA A 172 -13.71 4.75 0.85
C ALA A 172 -13.03 3.39 1.13
N ALA A 173 -11.74 3.40 1.48
CA ALA A 173 -11.00 2.20 1.83
C ALA A 173 -11.51 1.55 3.13
N LEU A 174 -11.95 2.38 4.08
CA LEU A 174 -12.46 1.96 5.37
C LEU A 174 -13.94 1.53 5.35
N SER A 175 -14.77 2.15 4.50
CA SER A 175 -16.24 1.95 4.49
C SER A 175 -16.71 0.81 3.59
N ARG A 176 -15.80 -0.04 3.09
CA ARG A 176 -16.10 -1.03 2.05
C ARG A 176 -17.16 -2.07 2.43
N GLU A 177 -17.34 -2.32 3.72
CA GLU A 177 -18.30 -3.32 4.24
C GLU A 177 -19.22 -2.76 5.34
N TRP A 178 -19.06 -1.50 5.78
CA TRP A 178 -19.83 -0.92 6.89
C TRP A 178 -19.81 0.62 6.93
N GLU A 179 -20.83 1.23 7.53
CA GLU A 179 -20.86 2.67 7.80
C GLU A 179 -19.88 3.05 8.91
N LEU A 180 -18.91 3.93 8.61
CA LEU A 180 -17.98 4.40 9.63
C LEU A 180 -18.69 5.25 10.69
N PRO A 181 -18.29 5.14 11.97
CA PRO A 181 -18.83 5.99 13.01
C PRO A 181 -18.58 7.48 12.68
N PRO A 182 -19.49 8.41 13.07
CA PRO A 182 -19.37 9.83 12.74
C PRO A 182 -18.04 10.48 13.16
N ASN A 183 -17.40 9.92 14.19
CA ASN A 183 -16.16 10.38 14.83
C ASN A 183 -14.95 9.44 14.54
N TRP A 184 -14.98 8.66 13.45
CA TRP A 184 -13.92 7.69 13.11
C TRP A 184 -12.51 8.30 12.99
N MET A 185 -12.41 9.61 12.73
CA MET A 185 -11.14 10.33 12.67
C MET A 185 -10.53 10.59 14.06
N THR A 186 -11.34 10.68 15.11
CA THR A 186 -10.87 10.90 16.48
C THR A 186 -10.73 9.61 17.28
N ASP A 187 -11.42 8.54 16.86
CA ASP A 187 -11.34 7.24 17.52
C ASP A 187 -10.08 6.47 17.12
N SER A 188 -9.56 5.61 17.98
CA SER A 188 -8.32 4.85 17.77
C SER A 188 -8.49 3.58 16.91
N GLU A 189 -9.59 3.44 16.17
CA GLU A 189 -9.80 2.24 15.35
C GLU A 189 -8.78 2.15 14.21
N VAL A 190 -8.30 0.91 14.01
CA VAL A 190 -7.29 0.46 13.06
C VAL A 190 -7.95 -0.39 11.95
N LEU A 191 -7.41 -0.37 10.73
CA LEU A 191 -7.62 -1.35 9.66
C LEU A 191 -7.16 -2.74 10.12
N VAL A 192 -7.88 -3.36 11.04
CA VAL A 192 -7.78 -4.81 11.30
C VAL A 192 -9.10 -5.42 10.87
N GLY A 193 -8.98 -6.49 10.07
CA GLY A 193 -10.06 -7.08 9.31
C GLY A 193 -11.36 -7.28 10.09
N ARG A 194 -12.43 -6.63 9.63
CA ARG A 194 -13.82 -7.00 9.95
C ARG A 194 -14.29 -8.21 9.12
N ARG A 195 -13.38 -9.13 8.78
CA ARG A 195 -13.67 -10.49 8.29
C ARG A 195 -13.47 -11.57 9.37
N ALA A 196 -13.59 -11.21 10.65
CA ALA A 196 -13.91 -12.18 11.69
C ALA A 196 -15.44 -12.29 11.78
N ARG A 197 -15.99 -13.15 10.92
CA ARG A 197 -17.37 -13.62 11.04
C ARG A 197 -17.52 -14.22 12.45
N ASN A 198 -18.31 -13.59 13.30
CA ASN A 198 -18.93 -14.26 14.45
C ASN A 198 -19.87 -15.33 13.87
N VAL A 199 -19.31 -16.49 13.55
CA VAL A 199 -20.06 -17.75 13.55
C VAL A 199 -19.89 -18.31 14.96
N ARG A 200 -20.80 -17.92 15.86
CA ARG A 200 -21.12 -18.72 17.05
C ARG A 200 -22.58 -18.50 17.45
N SER A 201 -23.33 -19.59 17.24
CA SER A 201 -24.68 -19.97 17.69
C SER A 201 -25.84 -19.00 17.43
N ARG A 202 -26.47 -19.17 16.27
CA ARG A 202 -27.91 -19.45 16.23
C ARG A 202 -28.08 -20.97 16.43
N ASP A 203 -29.13 -21.34 17.16
CA ASP A 203 -29.56 -22.69 17.57
C ASP A 203 -28.77 -23.20 18.80
N GLU A 204 -29.35 -23.65 19.92
CA GLU A 204 -30.63 -24.33 20.24
C GLU A 204 -30.93 -24.06 21.75
N HIS A 205 -32.14 -23.77 22.25
CA HIS A 205 -33.16 -24.72 22.78
C HIS A 205 -34.31 -23.83 23.30
N VAL A 206 -35.51 -23.80 22.71
CA VAL A 206 -36.67 -24.65 23.05
C VAL A 206 -36.50 -25.44 24.36
N HIS A 207 -37.08 -24.91 25.44
CA HIS A 207 -38.02 -25.63 26.30
C HIS A 207 -38.87 -24.63 27.11
#